data_AF-A0A0V0GMT9-F1
#
_entry.id   AF-A0A0V0GMT9-F1
#
_cell.length_a   1.000
_cell.length_b   1.000
_cell.length_c   1.000
_cell.angle_alpha   90.00
_cell.angle_beta   90.00
_cell.angle_gamma   90.00
#
_symmetry.space_group_name_H-M   'P 1'
#
loop_
_entity.id
_entity.type
_entity.pdbx_description
1 polymer ?
#
loop_
_entity_poly.entity_id
_entity_poly.type
_entity_poly.pdbx_seq_one_letter_code
_entity_poly.pdbx_strand_id
1 'polypeptide(L)' 'LLKVECHTNFFFVQISSLNLLRVIGEQEGCSIEELNAGKICDWFLKDKLKREQNLDSAVLQWDESDFQL' A
#
# COMPACT_ATOMS: atom_id res chain seq x y z
N LEU A 1 9.29 0.37 -4.33
CA LEU A 1 8.96 1.23 -3.18
C LEU A 1 7.91 2.25 -3.60
N LEU A 2 6.67 2.10 -3.16
CA LEU A 2 5.68 3.17 -3.24
C LEU A 2 5.83 4.01 -1.96
N LYS A 3 6.50 5.17 -2.05
CA LYS A 3 6.58 6.11 -0.94
C LYS A 3 5.27 6.90 -0.90
N VAL A 4 4.41 6.60 0.07
CA VAL A 4 3.15 7.34 0.27
C VAL A 4 3.49 8.62 1.03
N GLU A 5 3.79 9.68 0.30
CA GLU A 5 3.99 11.00 0.92
C GLU A 5 2.64 11.63 1.27
N CYS A 6 2.31 11.62 2.56
CA CYS A 6 1.13 12.25 3.14
C CYS A 6 1.37 13.75 3.37
N HIS A 7 1.64 14.54 2.34
CA HIS A 7 1.76 15.99 2.50
C HIS A 7 1.09 16.77 1.36
N THR A 8 -0.10 17.29 1.68
CA THR A 8 -0.69 18.56 1.19
C THR A 8 -1.08 18.77 -0.28
N ASN A 9 -1.47 17.73 -1.05
CA ASN A 9 -2.17 17.94 -2.33
C ASN A 9 -3.12 16.78 -2.70
N PHE A 10 -4.42 17.07 -2.89
CA PHE A 10 -5.46 16.09 -3.25
C PHE A 10 -5.09 15.21 -4.46
N PHE A 11 -4.42 15.79 -5.45
CA PHE A 11 -4.00 15.09 -6.66
C PHE A 11 -2.93 14.01 -6.40
N PHE A 12 -1.99 14.25 -5.48
CA PHE A 12 -0.96 13.28 -5.12
C PHE A 12 -1.53 12.13 -4.29
N VAL A 13 -2.54 12.39 -3.45
CA VAL A 13 -3.27 11.37 -2.69
C VAL A 13 -4.08 10.45 -3.62
N GLN A 14 -4.68 11.01 -4.67
CA GLN A 14 -5.45 10.23 -5.64
C GLN A 14 -4.55 9.35 -6.53
N ILE A 15 -3.36 9.83 -6.89
CA ILE A 15 -2.39 9.06 -7.67
C ILE A 15 -1.74 7.97 -6.82
N SER A 16 -1.38 8.25 -5.57
CA SER A 16 -0.78 7.24 -4.67
C SER A 16 -1.76 6.12 -4.34
N SER A 17 -3.04 6.45 -4.11
CA SER A 17 -4.10 5.45 -3.93
C SER A 17 -4.34 4.62 -5.18
N LEU A 18 -4.39 5.20 -6.38
CA LEU A 18 -4.56 4.45 -7.62
C LEU A 18 -3.37 3.51 -7.90
N ASN A 19 -2.14 3.98 -7.69
CA ASN A 19 -0.94 3.16 -7.84
C ASN A 19 -0.90 2.00 -6.84
N LEU A 20 -1.34 2.23 -5.60
CA LEU A 20 -1.47 1.16 -4.61
C LEU A 20 -2.49 0.11 -5.07
N LEU A 21 -3.66 0.52 -5.55
CA LEU A 21 -4.68 -0.41 -6.07
C LEU A 21 -4.15 -1.25 -7.24
N ARG A 22 -3.34 -0.66 -8.13
CA ARG A 22 -2.68 -1.40 -9.21
C ARG A 22 -1.74 -2.48 -8.68
N VAL A 23 -0.89 -2.14 -7.72
CA VAL A 23 0.03 -3.12 -7.11
C VAL A 23 -0.73 -4.23 -6.39
N ILE A 24 -1.82 -3.91 -5.70
CA ILE A 24 -2.68 -4.91 -5.06
C ILE A 24 -3.28 -5.85 -6.12
N GLY A 25 -3.82 -5.30 -7.21
CA GLY A 25 -4.39 -6.10 -8.31
C GLY A 25 -3.37 -7.03 -8.94
N GLU A 26 -2.17 -6.53 -9.24
CA GLU A 26 -1.06 -7.33 -9.78
C GLU A 26 -0.64 -8.46 -8.84
N GLN A 27 -0.61 -8.23 -7.52
CA GLN A 27 -0.21 -9.25 -6.54
C GLN A 27 -1.29 -10.27 -6.22
N GLU A 28 -2.57 -9.86 -6.23
CA GLU A 28 -3.70 -10.77 -6.05
C GLU A 28 -4.13 -11.43 -7.38
N GLY A 29 -3.49 -11.07 -8.51
CA GLY A 29 -3.74 -11.67 -9.82
C GLY A 29 -5.11 -11.33 -10.40
N CYS A 30 -5.65 -10.15 -10.09
CA CYS A 30 -6.95 -9.69 -10.60
C CYS A 30 -6.88 -8.26 -11.13
N SER A 31 -7.87 -7.88 -11.94
CA SER A 31 -8.02 -6.49 -12.38
C SER A 31 -8.40 -5.58 -11.21
N ILE A 32 -8.21 -4.26 -11.37
CA ILE A 32 -8.54 -3.27 -10.33
C ILE A 32 -10.05 -3.25 -10.07
N GLU A 33 -10.84 -3.48 -11.11
CA GLU A 33 -12.29 -3.54 -11.10
C GLU A 33 -12.83 -4.72 -10.27
N GLU A 34 -12.02 -5.78 -10.12
CA GLU A 34 -12.32 -6.97 -9.31
C GLU A 34 -11.81 -6.86 -7.86
N LEU A 35 -11.15 -5.75 -7.52
CA LEU A 35 -10.76 -5.45 -6.14
C LEU A 35 -11.98 -5.03 -5.35
N ASN A 36 -12.10 -5.58 -4.15
CA ASN A 36 -13.10 -5.19 -3.17
C ASN A 36 -12.42 -4.99 -1.81
N ALA A 37 -13.17 -4.42 -0.86
CA ALA A 37 -12.65 -4.15 0.48
C ALA A 37 -12.07 -5.39 1.17
N GLY A 38 -12.64 -6.58 0.96
CA GLY A 38 -12.13 -7.84 1.51
C GLY A 38 -10.73 -8.17 0.99
N LYS A 39 -10.55 -8.20 -0.34
CA LYS A 39 -9.24 -8.47 -0.97
C LYS A 39 -8.18 -7.45 -0.56
N ILE A 40 -8.57 -6.18 -0.49
CA ILE A 40 -7.68 -5.10 -0.05
C ILE A 40 -7.25 -5.33 1.40
N CYS A 41 -8.19 -5.59 2.32
CA CYS A 41 -7.89 -5.89 3.72
C CYS A 41 -6.97 -7.12 3.88
N ASP A 42 -7.27 -8.21 3.17
CA ASP A 42 -6.46 -9.43 3.20
C ASP A 42 -5.04 -9.15 2.71
N TRP A 43 -4.89 -8.38 1.64
CA TRP A 43 -3.59 -7.95 1.13
C TRP A 43 -2.81 -7.13 2.16
N PHE A 44 -3.45 -6.17 2.83
CA PHE A 44 -2.81 -5.38 3.90
C PHE A 44 -2.27 -6.25 5.04
N LEU A 45 -3.01 -7.29 5.43
CA LEU A 45 -2.57 -8.24 6.45
C LEU A 45 -1.35 -9.05 5.98
N LYS A 46 -1.36 -9.53 4.73
CA LYS A 46 -0.21 -10.23 4.12
C LYS A 46 1.02 -9.32 4.04
N ASP A 47 0.85 -8.07 3.61
CA ASP A 47 1.93 -7.09 3.48
C ASP A 47 2.53 -6.71 4.84
N LYS A 48 1.69 -6.60 5.88
CA LYS A 48 2.14 -6.44 7.26
C LYS A 48 3.02 -7.62 7.73
N LEU A 49 2.59 -8.85 7.49
CA LEU A 49 3.36 -10.04 7.87
C LEU A 49 4.71 -10.11 7.14
N LYS A 50 4.75 -9.74 5.85
CA LYS A 50 6.01 -9.62 5.10
C LYS A 50 6.98 -8.64 5.78
N ARG A 51 6.45 -7.51 6.25
CA ARG A 51 7.22 -6.49 6.96
C ARG A 51 7.83 -7.00 8.27
N GLU A 52 7.06 -7.77 9.04
CA GLU A 52 7.52 -8.38 10.29
C GLU A 52 8.64 -9.42 10.06
N GLN A 53 8.66 -10.06 8.89
CA GLN A 53 9.70 -11.03 8.51
C GLN A 53 10.90 -10.39 7.85
N ASN A 54 10.69 -9.37 7.01
CA ASN A 54 11.72 -8.63 6.29
C ASN A 54 11.16 -7.26 5.81
N LEU A 55 11.69 -6.18 6.38
CA LEU A 55 11.28 -4.79 6.09
C LEU A 55 11.36 -4.41 4.60
N ASP A 56 12.31 -4.98 3.86
CA ASP A 56 12.51 -4.66 2.44
C ASP A 56 11.53 -5.40 1.51
N SER A 57 10.82 -6.39 2.04
CA SER A 57 9.89 -7.23 1.25
C SER A 57 8.45 -6.70 1.23
N ALA A 58 8.12 -5.74 2.10
CA ALA A 58 6.80 -5.12 2.16
C ALA A 58 6.68 -4.01 1.10
N VAL A 59 5.52 -3.92 0.46
CA VAL A 59 5.21 -2.85 -0.49
C VAL A 59 5.01 -1.53 0.24
N LEU A 60 4.33 -1.57 1.40
CA LEU A 60 4.13 -0.40 2.22
C LEU A 60 5.26 -0.26 3.23
N GLN A 61 6.06 0.77 3.00
CA GLN A 61 7.09 1.23 3.92
C GLN A 61 6.66 2.60 4.46
N TRP A 62 6.18 2.61 5.70
CA TRP A 62 5.94 3.85 6.44
C TRP A 62 7.23 4.20 7.16
N ASP A 63 7.72 5.42 6.99
CA ASP A 63 8.83 5.89 7.79
C ASP A 63 8.31 6.12 9.22
N GLU A 64 8.71 5.30 10.19
CA GLU A 64 8.30 5.49 11.59
C GLU A 64 8.80 6.83 12.16
N SER A 65 9.78 7.46 11.49
CA SER A 65 10.24 8.83 11.79
C SER A 65 9.14 9.88 11.62
N ASP A 66 8.11 9.62 10.80
CA ASP A 66 6.98 10.54 10.58
C ASP A 66 5.96 10.52 11.73
N PHE A 67 6.07 9.57 12.67
CA PHE A 67 5.19 9.44 13.84
C PHE A 67 5.80 9.99 15.15
N GLN A 68 7.03 10.49 15.10
CA GLN A 68 7.65 11.20 16.23
C GLN A 68 7.25 12.69 16.21
N LEU A 69 6.07 12.99 16.79
CA LEU A 69 5.67 14.34 17.21
C LEU A 69 5.98 14.55 18.69
#